data_AF-A0A3L7K609-F1
#
_entry.id   AF-A0A3L7K609-F1
#
_cell.length_a   1.000
_cell.length_b   1.000
_cell.length_c   1.000
_cell.angle_alpha   90.00
_cell.angle_beta   90.00
_cell.angle_gamma   90.00
#
_symmetry.space_group_name_H-M   'P 1'
#
loop_
_entity.id
_entity.type
_entity.pdbx_description
1 polymer ?
#
loop_
_entity_poly.entity_id
_entity_poly.type
_entity_poly.pdbx_seq_one_letter_code
_entity_poly.pdbx_strand_id
1 'polypeptide(L)' 'MKKKPAPASSIVNGNMTNNFEDVIWLGKQMEKLRSEEELEIYGEEADPQQF' A
#
# COMPACT_ATOMS: atom_id res chain seq x y z
N MET A 1 -1.02 40.03 -2.88
CA MET A 1 -1.24 39.23 -4.10
C MET A 1 -1.65 37.82 -3.69
N LYS A 2 -2.89 37.39 -3.96
CA LYS A 2 -3.36 36.03 -3.63
C LYS A 2 -2.86 35.08 -4.73
N LYS A 3 -2.07 34.07 -4.38
CA LYS A 3 -1.63 33.02 -5.32
C LYS A 3 -2.88 32.23 -5.76
N LYS A 4 -3.15 32.17 -7.07
CA LYS A 4 -4.19 31.31 -7.64
C LYS A 4 -3.77 29.84 -7.43
N PRO A 5 -4.65 28.93 -6.98
CA PRO A 5 -4.33 27.50 -6.98
C PRO A 5 -4.18 27.01 -8.42
N ALA A 6 -3.13 26.23 -8.68
CA ALA A 6 -2.85 25.62 -9.98
C ALA A 6 -4.00 24.69 -10.43
N PRO A 7 -4.22 24.51 -11.74
CA PRO A 7 -5.29 23.63 -12.24
C PRO A 7 -5.07 22.19 -11.78
N ALA A 8 -6.13 21.56 -11.26
CA ALA A 8 -6.15 20.21 -10.68
C ALA A 8 -5.91 19.06 -11.69
N SER A 9 -5.40 19.33 -12.89
CA SER A 9 -5.37 18.39 -14.01
C SER A 9 -4.03 17.68 -14.22
N SER A 10 -3.08 17.74 -13.28
CA SER A 10 -1.81 17.01 -13.43
C SER A 10 -1.19 16.48 -12.14
N ILE A 11 -1.99 16.22 -11.11
CA ILE A 11 -1.52 15.32 -10.05
C ILE A 11 -1.74 13.89 -10.58
N VAL A 12 -0.90 13.49 -11.52
CA VAL A 12 -0.65 12.07 -11.74
C VAL A 12 0.16 11.66 -10.52
N ASN A 13 -0.51 11.16 -9.47
CA ASN A 13 0.18 10.55 -8.33
C ASN A 13 1.02 9.39 -8.90
N GLY A 14 2.30 9.67 -9.19
CA GLY A 14 3.17 8.81 -9.99
C GLY A 14 3.61 7.50 -9.34
N ASN A 15 3.01 7.10 -8.21
CA ASN A 15 3.55 6.04 -7.38
C ASN A 15 2.54 4.94 -6.98
N MET A 16 1.30 4.97 -7.47
CA MET A 16 0.39 3.84 -7.26
C MET A 16 0.45 2.94 -8.49
N THR A 17 0.95 1.72 -8.30
CA THR A 17 0.97 0.72 -9.39
C THR A 17 -0.46 0.43 -9.86
N ASN A 18 -0.62 0.30 -11.17
CA ASN A 18 -1.85 -0.08 -11.86
C ASN A 18 -1.82 -1.55 -12.32
N ASN A 19 -0.76 -2.29 -12.01
CA ASN A 19 -0.65 -3.72 -12.26
C ASN A 19 -1.12 -4.53 -11.03
N PHE A 20 -2.03 -5.48 -11.25
CA PHE A 20 -2.54 -6.35 -10.18
C PHE A 20 -1.45 -7.22 -9.54
N GLU A 21 -0.47 -7.67 -10.32
CA GLU A 21 0.66 -8.46 -9.81
C GLU A 21 1.49 -7.66 -8.80
N ASP A 22 1.72 -6.38 -9.07
CA ASP A 22 2.49 -5.50 -8.17
C ASP A 22 1.71 -5.20 -6.89
N VAL A 23 0.38 -5.06 -6.96
CA VAL A 23 -0.48 -4.92 -5.78
C VAL A 23 -0.40 -6.17 -4.90
N ILE A 24 -0.44 -7.36 -5.50
CA ILE A 24 -0.29 -8.63 -4.78
C ILE A 24 1.09 -8.71 -4.12
N TRP A 25 2.14 -8.38 -4.88
CA TRP A 25 3.51 -8.43 -4.36
C TRP A 25 3.69 -7.46 -3.18
N LEU A 26 3.17 -6.23 -3.29
CA LEU A 26 3.19 -5.26 -2.22
C LEU A 26 2.44 -5.77 -0.98
N GLY A 27 1.24 -6.34 -1.16
CA GLY A 27 0.47 -6.94 -0.06
C GLY A 27 1.27 -8.01 0.70
N LYS A 28 1.94 -8.90 -0.03
CA LYS A 28 2.82 -9.93 0.58
C LYS A 28 4.00 -9.35 1.34
N GLN A 29 4.57 -8.22 0.91
CA GLN A 29 5.63 -7.55 1.66
C GLN A 29 5.09 -6.86 2.90
N MET A 30 3.92 -6.23 2.82
CA MET A 30 3.29 -5.56 3.96
C MET A 30 2.87 -6.56 5.03
N GLU A 31 2.47 -7.78 4.65
CA GLU A 31 2.20 -8.87 5.58
C GLU A 31 3.40 -9.19 6.48
N LYS A 32 4.60 -9.27 5.89
CA LYS A 32 5.84 -9.53 6.63
C LYS A 32 6.24 -8.41 7.59
N LEU A 33 5.63 -7.23 7.44
CA LEU A 33 5.86 -6.07 8.30
C LEU A 33 4.78 -5.91 9.38
N ARG A 34 3.67 -6.65 9.30
CA ARG A 34 2.62 -6.63 10.33
C ARG A 34 3.10 -7.29 11.61
N SER A 35 2.73 -6.70 12.74
CA SER A 35 2.93 -7.34 14.05
C SER A 35 1.84 -8.38 14.32
N GLU A 36 2.11 -9.30 15.25
CA GLU A 36 1.14 -10.31 15.69
C GLU A 36 -0.16 -9.67 16.23
N GLU A 37 -0.05 -8.56 16.97
CA GLU A 37 -1.19 -7.80 17.50
C GLU A 37 -2.05 -7.19 16.37
N GLU A 38 -1.43 -6.71 15.30
CA GLU A 38 -2.17 -6.19 14.14
C GLU A 38 -2.92 -7.31 13.42
N LEU A 39 -2.34 -8.50 13.30
CA LEU A 39 -2.99 -9.67 12.70
C LEU A 39 -4.20 -10.13 13.51
N GLU A 40 -4.07 -10.18 14.84
CA GLU A 40 -5.17 -10.51 15.75
C GLU A 40 -6.36 -9.54 15.62
N ILE A 41 -6.10 -8.23 15.50
CA ILE A 41 -7.14 -7.20 15.33
C ILE A 41 -7.96 -7.44 14.05
N TYR A 42 -7.31 -7.89 12.98
CA TYR A 42 -7.95 -8.14 11.70
C TYR A 42 -8.43 -9.59 11.52
N GLY A 43 -8.17 -10.48 12.48
CA GLY A 43 -8.53 -11.89 12.41
C GLY A 43 -7.76 -12.66 11.33
N GLU A 44 -6.55 -12.22 11.02
CA GLU A 44 -5.65 -12.83 10.05
C GLU A 44 -4.55 -13.63 10.77
N GLU A 45 -3.93 -14.58 10.07
CA GLU A 45 -2.76 -15.32 10.56
C GLU A 45 -1.54 -15.03 9.70
N ALA A 46 -0.35 -15.04 10.30
CA ALA A 46 0.88 -14.79 9.57
C ALA A 46 1.13 -15.88 8.52
N ASP A 47 1.54 -15.47 7.32
CA ASP A 47 1.90 -16.40 6.25
C ASP A 47 3.07 -17.33 6.69
N PRO A 48 3.07 -18.61 6.29
CA PRO A 48 4.16 -19.53 6.59
C PRO A 48 5.50 -19.01 6.07
N GLN A 49 6.56 -19.12 6.89
CA GLN A 49 7.91 -18.74 6.49
C GLN A 49 8.35 -19.58 5.28
N GLN A 50 8.55 -18.93 4.12
CA GLN A 50 9.15 -19.57 2.94
C GLN A 50 10.68 -19.42 3.00
N PHE A 51 11.40 -20.53 2.87
CA PHE A 51 12.88 -20.62 2.85
C PHE A 51 13.42 -20.72 1.42
#